data_AF-A0AAN8G7G8-F1
#
_entry.id   AF-A0AAN8G7G8-F1
#
_cell.length_a   1.000
_cell.length_b   1.000
_cell.length_c   1.000
_cell.angle_alpha   90.00
_cell.angle_beta   90.00
_cell.angle_gamma   90.00
#
_symmetry.space_group_name_H-M   'P 1'
#
loop_
_entity.id
_entity.type
_entity.pdbx_description
1 polymer ?
#
loop_
_entity_poly.entity_id
_entity_poly.type
_entity_poly.pdbx_seq_one_letter_code
_entity_poly.pdbx_strand_id
1 'polypeptide(L)'
;MPEEREEAEEYIAESLIKDMFRVLDKNRCGFLTCAEFRTLISGMSEVSVTKDEMEELIEDVDKNRDGRVTYDEFNKMISKW
;
A
#
# COMPACT_ATOMS: atom_id res chain seq x y z
N MET A 1 -12.39 -25.77 -8.12
CA MET A 1 -13.47 -25.08 -7.40
C MET A 1 -13.09 -23.60 -7.35
N PRO A 2 -14.03 -22.64 -7.43
CA PRO A 2 -13.69 -21.21 -7.45
C PRO A 2 -13.09 -20.71 -6.11
N GLU A 3 -13.40 -21.38 -5.00
CA GLU A 3 -13.00 -21.00 -3.63
C GLU A 3 -11.49 -21.09 -3.37
N GLU A 4 -10.78 -22.06 -3.98
CA GLU A 4 -9.32 -22.23 -3.83
C GLU A 4 -8.50 -21.13 -4.52
N ARG A 5 -9.12 -20.38 -5.45
CA ARG A 5 -8.45 -19.33 -6.22
C ARG A 5 -8.49 -17.97 -5.50
N GLU A 6 -9.55 -17.73 -4.72
CA GLU A 6 -9.78 -16.49 -3.98
C GLU A 6 -8.89 -16.43 -2.72
N GLU A 7 -8.75 -17.52 -1.97
CA GLU A 7 -7.79 -17.60 -0.85
C GLU A 7 -6.34 -17.41 -1.31
N ALA A 8 -5.99 -17.89 -2.51
CA ALA A 8 -4.66 -17.73 -3.06
C ALA A 8 -4.38 -16.26 -3.44
N GLU A 9 -5.37 -15.54 -3.98
CA GLU A 9 -5.25 -14.12 -4.31
C GLU A 9 -5.11 -13.26 -3.05
N GLU A 10 -5.88 -13.57 -1.99
CA GLU A 10 -5.80 -12.88 -0.70
C GLU A 10 -4.44 -13.12 -0.01
N TYR A 11 -3.94 -14.36 -0.03
CA TYR A 11 -2.63 -14.71 0.51
C TYR A 11 -1.47 -14.05 -0.27
N ILE A 12 -1.58 -13.98 -1.59
CA ILE A 12 -0.60 -13.28 -2.44
C ILE A 12 -0.63 -11.78 -2.14
N ALA A 13 -1.80 -11.18 -1.98
CA ALA A 13 -1.94 -9.78 -1.61
C ALA A 13 -1.29 -9.50 -0.25
N GLU A 14 -1.61 -10.26 0.80
CA GLU A 14 -0.97 -10.11 2.13
C GLU A 14 0.55 -10.27 2.07
N SER A 15 1.05 -11.26 1.32
CA SER A 15 2.49 -11.51 1.21
C SER A 15 3.21 -10.39 0.45
N LEU A 16 2.63 -9.90 -0.64
CA LEU A 16 3.17 -8.77 -1.41
C LEU A 16 3.17 -7.48 -0.57
N ILE A 17 2.08 -7.24 0.16
CA ILE A 17 1.94 -6.10 1.06
C ILE A 17 3.03 -6.14 2.13
N LYS A 18 3.24 -7.28 2.78
CA LYS A 18 4.30 -7.44 3.80
C LYS A 18 5.69 -7.20 3.23
N ASP A 19 5.98 -7.78 2.08
CA ASP A 19 7.31 -7.63 1.46
C ASP A 19 7.54 -6.19 0.99
N MET A 20 6.55 -5.55 0.39
CA MET A 20 6.59 -4.12 0.04
C MET A 20 6.83 -3.24 1.26
N PHE A 21 6.04 -3.44 2.31
CA PHE A 21 6.14 -2.65 3.53
C PHE A 21 7.54 -2.80 4.14
N ARG A 22 8.10 -4.01 4.11
CA ARG A 22 9.43 -4.31 4.66
C ARG A 22 10.58 -3.76 3.81
N VAL A 23 10.42 -3.68 2.48
CA VAL A 23 11.41 -3.08 1.57
C VAL A 23 11.49 -1.56 1.74
N LEU A 24 10.36 -0.94 2.05
CA LEU A 24 10.26 0.51 2.21
C LEU A 24 10.56 0.98 3.62
N ASP A 25 10.08 0.25 4.64
CA ASP A 25 10.27 0.58 6.05
C ASP A 25 11.69 0.23 6.50
N LYS A 26 12.67 0.89 5.87
CA LYS A 26 14.10 0.75 6.15
C LYS A 26 14.44 1.15 7.58
N ASN A 27 13.64 2.04 8.15
CA ASN A 27 13.81 2.54 9.50
C ASN A 27 13.08 1.70 10.56
N ARG A 28 12.28 0.70 10.13
CA ARG A 28 11.35 -0.05 11.00
C ARG A 28 10.51 0.85 11.88
N CYS A 29 10.03 1.95 11.32
CA CYS A 29 9.16 2.87 12.02
C CYS A 29 7.72 2.32 12.17
N GLY A 30 7.33 1.33 11.36
CA GLY A 30 5.98 0.75 11.37
C GLY A 30 4.94 1.58 10.61
N PHE A 31 5.38 2.61 9.89
CA PHE A 31 4.57 3.47 9.04
C PHE A 31 5.42 3.97 7.86
N LEU A 32 4.75 4.24 6.74
CA LEU A 32 5.34 4.81 5.54
C LEU A 32 4.97 6.28 5.45
N THR A 33 5.93 7.15 5.19
CA THR A 33 5.59 8.55 4.86
C THR A 33 5.00 8.66 3.45
N CYS A 34 4.24 9.72 3.17
CA CYS A 34 3.73 10.01 1.83
C CYS A 34 4.80 9.91 0.72
N ALA A 35 6.04 10.31 1.03
CA ALA A 35 7.17 10.24 0.10
C ALA A 35 7.62 8.80 -0.19
N GLU A 36 7.65 7.95 0.84
CA GLU A 36 8.02 6.53 0.72
C GLU A 36 6.92 5.75 0.01
N PHE A 37 5.66 6.00 0.39
CA PHE A 37 4.48 5.42 -0.25
C PHE A 37 4.39 5.81 -1.74
N ARG A 38 4.75 7.05 -2.10
CA ARG A 38 4.85 7.47 -3.51
C ARG A 38 5.92 6.74 -4.31
N THR A 39 7.07 6.55 -3.69
CA THR A 39 8.17 5.81 -4.31
C THR A 39 7.79 4.34 -4.53
N LEU A 40 7.00 3.79 -3.61
CA LEU A 40 6.47 2.43 -3.69
C LEU A 40 5.50 2.24 -4.84
N ILE A 41 4.41 3.02 -4.85
CA ILE A 41 3.37 2.92 -5.89
C ILE A 41 4.05 3.05 -7.27
N SER A 42 4.90 4.06 -7.45
CA SER A 42 5.62 4.27 -8.71
C SER A 42 6.64 3.17 -9.06
N GLY A 43 7.13 2.40 -8.09
CA GLY A 43 8.08 1.29 -8.32
C GLY A 43 7.39 -0.05 -8.54
N MET A 44 6.10 -0.14 -8.21
CA MET A 44 5.35 -1.38 -8.19
C MET A 44 4.26 -1.42 -9.26
N SER A 45 3.69 -0.25 -9.62
CA SER A 45 2.81 -0.12 -10.76
C SER A 45 3.60 0.28 -12.02
N GLU A 46 3.45 -0.50 -13.08
CA GLU A 46 3.83 -0.11 -14.45
C GLU A 46 3.06 1.16 -14.91
N VAL A 47 1.99 1.50 -14.18
CA VAL A 47 1.20 2.72 -14.33
C VAL A 47 1.84 3.83 -13.49
N SER A 48 2.22 4.92 -14.13
CA SER A 48 2.71 6.10 -13.43
C SER A 48 1.54 6.83 -12.79
N VAL A 49 1.30 6.57 -11.49
CA VAL A 49 0.32 7.34 -10.71
C VAL A 49 0.81 8.77 -10.63
N THR A 50 -0.01 9.71 -11.11
CA THR A 50 0.34 11.13 -11.13
C THR A 50 0.38 11.69 -9.71
N LYS A 51 1.03 12.85 -9.54
CA LYS A 51 1.19 13.47 -8.20
C LYS A 51 -0.18 13.76 -7.56
N ASP A 52 -1.13 14.21 -8.37
CA ASP A 52 -2.50 14.52 -7.96
C ASP A 52 -3.28 13.25 -7.57
N GLU A 53 -3.23 12.18 -8.38
CA GLU A 53 -3.86 10.89 -8.03
C GLU A 53 -3.25 10.28 -6.77
N MET A 54 -1.95 10.47 -6.58
CA MET A 54 -1.26 10.04 -5.37
C MET A 54 -1.74 10.81 -4.13
N GLU A 55 -1.95 12.12 -4.25
CA GLU A 55 -2.49 12.95 -3.17
C GLU A 55 -3.94 12.55 -2.84
N GLU A 56 -4.78 12.27 -3.83
CA GLU A 56 -6.13 11.74 -3.59
C GLU A 56 -6.11 10.34 -2.93
N LEU A 57 -5.23 9.44 -3.39
CA LEU A 57 -5.03 8.13 -2.78
C LEU A 57 -4.57 8.26 -1.33
N ILE A 58 -3.60 9.14 -1.08
CA ILE A 58 -3.12 9.40 0.28
C ILE A 58 -4.24 9.99 1.11
N GLU A 59 -5.02 10.96 0.63
CA GLU A 59 -6.13 11.54 1.40
C GLU A 59 -7.26 10.53 1.71
N ASP A 60 -7.53 9.56 0.84
CA ASP A 60 -8.54 8.54 1.14
C ASP A 60 -8.03 7.49 2.16
N VAL A 61 -6.70 7.25 2.17
CA VAL A 61 -6.02 6.26 3.02
C VAL A 61 -5.62 6.83 4.39
N ASP A 62 -5.06 8.04 4.41
CA ASP A 62 -4.62 8.81 5.57
C ASP A 62 -5.84 9.45 6.28
N LYS A 63 -6.67 8.59 6.89
CA LYS A 63 -7.90 9.00 7.61
C LYS A 63 -7.60 9.92 8.79
N ASN A 64 -6.43 9.76 9.40
CA ASN A 64 -5.91 10.54 10.52
C ASN A 64 -5.21 11.83 10.07
N ARG A 65 -4.95 12.01 8.77
CA ARG A 65 -4.26 13.17 8.17
C ARG A 65 -2.93 13.49 8.86
N ASP A 66 -2.20 12.44 9.23
CA ASP A 66 -0.88 12.58 9.88
C ASP A 66 0.28 12.55 8.88
N GLY A 67 -0.02 12.37 7.58
CA GLY A 67 0.95 12.28 6.50
C GLY A 67 1.71 10.95 6.49
N ARG A 68 1.19 9.93 7.17
CA ARG A 68 1.78 8.60 7.31
C ARG A 68 0.74 7.55 7.04
N VAL A 69 1.15 6.52 6.32
CA VAL A 69 0.33 5.35 6.04
C VAL A 69 0.86 4.21 6.90
N THR A 70 0.06 3.81 7.89
CA THR A 70 0.34 2.64 8.71
C THR A 70 0.06 1.35 7.93
N TYR A 71 0.59 0.22 8.42
CA TYR A 71 0.34 -1.09 7.80
C TYR A 71 -1.16 -1.41 7.68
N ASP A 72 -1.95 -1.03 8.68
CA ASP A 72 -3.41 -1.27 8.70
C ASP A 72 -4.14 -0.47 7.62
N GLU A 73 -3.74 0.80 7.43
CA GLU A 73 -4.29 1.69 6.40
C GLU A 73 -3.89 1.24 5.00
N PHE A 74 -2.63 0.82 4.82
CA PHE A 74 -2.14 0.26 3.58
C PHE A 74 -2.88 -1.04 3.20
N ASN A 75 -3.06 -1.94 4.17
CA ASN A 75 -3.76 -3.20 3.95
C ASN A 75 -5.22 -2.98 3.56
N LYS A 76 -5.90 -2.03 4.24
CA LYS A 76 -7.27 -1.62 3.87
C LYS A 76 -7.33 -1.03 2.46
N MET A 77 -6.33 -0.26 2.05
CA MET A 77 -6.29 0.29 0.70
C MET A 77 -6.17 -0.80 -0.36
N ILE A 78 -5.19 -1.70 -0.23
CA ILE A 78 -4.98 -2.78 -1.20
C ILE A 78 -6.17 -3.74 -1.24
N SER A 79 -6.83 -4.00 -0.11
CA SER A 79 -8.05 -4.82 -0.09
C SER A 79 -9.25 -4.16 -0.80
N LYS A 80 -9.17 -2.86 -1.06
CA LYS A 80 -10.23 -2.04 -1.63
C LYS A 80 -9.90 -1.58 -3.06
N TRP A 81 -8.70 -1.89 -3.55
CA TRP A 81 -8.22 -1.58 -4.89
C TRP A 81 -8.34 -2.80 -5.80
#